data_AF-A0AAD5H917-F1
#
_entry.id   AF-A0AAD5H917-F1
#
_cell.length_a   1.000
_cell.length_b   1.000
_cell.length_c   1.000
_cell.angle_alpha   90.00
_cell.angle_beta   90.00
_cell.angle_gamma   90.00
#
_symmetry.space_group_name_H-M   'P 1'
#
loop_
_entity.id
_entity.type
_entity.pdbx_description
1 polymer ?
#
loop_
_entity_poly.entity_id
_entity_poly.type
_entity_poly.pdbx_seq_one_letter_code
_entity_poly.pdbx_strand_id
1 'polypeptide(L)'
;MTVPGPAVRRARVFWDLDNLAARDSEHALVMGHRLRQTAQRLTGLPDRRIDLSIFANQATIQGLIYRSGEDSQPWKASLELLQAELVVVGMEKDAADMSMRYAMLLDAEEFGPQTAILCVTNDQGFGETLACCGQFGALTVAVGTYLTRAGIAWSQPPNQMPVPAAANCIVAFHPGRAVPVSKTEAKLVDRWEQRLGADQMLGPRRPHKGLCVNRWLNPDRPLAQPGQLQ
;
A
#
# COMPACT_ATOMS: atom_id res chain seq x y z
N MET A 1 -9.20 -26.88 22.41
CA MET A 1 -7.80 -26.76 21.95
C MET A 1 -7.73 -25.59 20.99
N THR A 2 -7.13 -24.47 21.39
CA THR A 2 -6.89 -23.32 20.51
C THR A 2 -5.72 -23.63 19.60
N VAL A 3 -5.98 -23.73 18.29
CA VAL A 3 -4.91 -23.76 17.28
C VAL A 3 -4.11 -22.46 17.44
N PRO A 4 -2.77 -22.49 17.56
CA PRO A 4 -1.99 -21.26 17.62
C PRO A 4 -2.21 -20.49 16.32
N GLY A 5 -2.84 -19.32 16.41
CA GLY A 5 -2.93 -18.42 15.27
C GLY A 5 -1.54 -18.02 14.76
N PRO A 6 -1.39 -17.64 13.49
CA PRO A 6 -0.08 -17.38 12.92
C PRO A 6 0.63 -16.24 13.64
N ALA A 7 1.85 -16.51 14.12
CA ALA A 7 2.75 -15.46 14.55
C ALA A 7 3.32 -14.79 13.29
N VAL A 8 2.60 -13.82 12.75
CA VAL A 8 3.08 -13.00 11.62
C VAL A 8 4.48 -12.48 11.96
N ARG A 9 5.46 -12.76 11.10
CA ARG A 9 6.89 -12.39 11.28
C ARG A 9 7.36 -11.35 10.28
N ARG A 10 6.61 -11.18 9.20
CA ARG A 10 6.86 -10.20 8.14
C ARG A 10 5.53 -9.65 7.62
N ALA A 11 5.58 -8.48 7.01
CA ALA A 11 4.48 -7.97 6.21
C ALA A 11 5.02 -7.44 4.88
N ARG A 12 4.22 -7.57 3.83
CA ARG A 12 4.54 -6.97 2.53
C ARG A 12 3.36 -6.16 2.03
N VAL A 13 3.65 -4.92 1.67
CA VAL A 13 2.72 -3.98 1.06
C VAL A 13 2.89 -4.07 -0.44
N PHE A 14 1.83 -4.49 -1.13
CA PHE A 14 1.75 -4.53 -2.58
C PHE A 14 0.89 -3.35 -3.03
N TRP A 15 1.52 -2.35 -3.63
CA TRP A 15 0.87 -1.12 -4.02
C TRP A 15 0.72 -1.00 -5.53
N ASP A 16 -0.53 -1.06 -5.97
CA ASP A 16 -0.96 -0.76 -7.33
C ASP A 16 -0.95 0.76 -7.56
N LEU A 17 0.11 1.24 -8.22
CA LEU A 17 0.28 2.66 -8.54
C LEU A 17 -0.63 3.12 -9.69
N ASP A 18 -1.11 2.19 -10.52
CA ASP A 18 -1.99 2.51 -11.65
C ASP A 18 -3.39 2.90 -11.13
N ASN A 19 -3.89 2.18 -10.12
CA ASN A 19 -5.22 2.39 -9.54
C ASN A 19 -5.21 3.38 -8.37
N LEU A 20 -4.16 3.34 -7.55
CA LEU A 20 -3.95 4.26 -6.43
C LEU A 20 -2.75 5.18 -6.68
N ALA A 21 -2.85 5.92 -7.78
CA ALA A 21 -1.80 6.81 -8.23
C ALA A 21 -1.43 7.88 -7.19
N ALA A 22 -0.13 7.97 -6.91
CA ALA A 22 0.43 9.17 -6.34
C ALA A 22 0.39 10.31 -7.39
N ARG A 23 0.20 11.54 -6.93
CA ARG A 23 0.07 12.70 -7.84
C ARG A 23 1.43 13.21 -8.29
N ASP A 24 2.39 13.09 -7.39
CA ASP A 24 3.78 13.51 -7.52
C ASP A 24 4.64 12.63 -6.59
N SER A 25 5.95 12.78 -6.69
CA SER A 25 6.96 12.05 -5.92
C SER A 25 6.89 12.33 -4.42
N GLU A 26 6.55 13.56 -4.00
CA GLU A 26 6.32 13.92 -2.59
C GLU A 26 5.11 13.15 -2.03
N HIS A 27 4.01 13.11 -2.79
CA HIS A 27 2.82 12.35 -2.40
C HIS A 27 3.13 10.85 -2.29
N ALA A 28 3.93 10.32 -3.22
CA ALA A 28 4.35 8.93 -3.18
C ALA A 28 5.15 8.59 -1.91
N LEU A 29 6.09 9.47 -1.53
CA LEU A 29 6.89 9.35 -0.31
C LEU A 29 6.00 9.32 0.94
N VAL A 30 5.07 10.26 1.08
CA VAL A 30 4.19 10.33 2.26
C VAL A 30 3.23 9.14 2.28
N MET A 31 2.67 8.75 1.14
CA MET A 31 1.73 7.63 1.03
C MET A 31 2.41 6.30 1.35
N GLY A 32 3.58 6.02 0.77
CA GLY A 32 4.37 4.84 1.07
C GLY A 32 4.75 4.74 2.55
N HIS A 33 5.15 5.84 3.16
CA HIS A 33 5.46 5.88 4.60
C HIS A 33 4.25 5.51 5.45
N ARG A 34 3.08 6.05 5.13
CA ARG A 34 1.84 5.79 5.88
C ARG A 34 1.28 4.39 5.64
N LEU A 35 1.48 3.80 4.45
CA LEU A 35 1.17 2.39 4.20
C LEU A 35 2.04 1.48 5.06
N ARG A 36 3.34 1.75 5.18
CA ARG A 36 4.24 1.03 6.10
C ARG A 36 3.82 1.19 7.55
N GLN A 37 3.50 2.40 8.00
CA GLN A 37 2.96 2.61 9.36
C GLN A 37 1.64 1.86 9.58
N THR A 38 0.78 1.76 8.57
CA THR A 38 -0.46 0.99 8.64
C THR A 38 -0.14 -0.49 8.85
N ALA A 39 0.81 -1.05 8.08
CA ALA A 39 1.28 -2.42 8.27
C ALA A 39 1.86 -2.64 9.69
N GLN A 40 2.68 -1.71 10.20
CA GLN A 40 3.23 -1.77 11.56
C GLN A 40 2.12 -1.85 12.61
N ARG A 41 1.12 -0.97 12.52
CA ARG A 41 0.01 -0.92 13.49
C ARG A 41 -0.89 -2.16 13.43
N LEU A 42 -1.03 -2.78 12.25
CA LEU A 42 -1.85 -3.98 12.09
C LEU A 42 -1.16 -5.25 12.57
N THR A 43 0.16 -5.31 12.46
CA THR A 43 0.94 -6.54 12.70
C THR A 43 1.79 -6.50 13.97
N GLY A 44 2.00 -5.31 14.55
CA GLY A 44 2.95 -5.10 15.64
C GLY A 44 4.42 -5.23 15.21
N LEU A 45 4.69 -5.39 13.91
CA LEU A 45 6.05 -5.61 13.41
C LEU A 45 6.85 -4.30 13.37
N PRO A 46 8.17 -4.38 13.63
CA PRO A 46 9.06 -3.24 13.41
C PRO A 46 9.22 -2.95 11.91
N ASP A 47 9.52 -1.71 11.56
CA ASP A 47 9.62 -1.23 10.17
C ASP A 47 10.48 -2.10 9.24
N ARG A 48 11.60 -2.61 9.77
CA ARG A 48 12.56 -3.48 9.06
C ARG A 48 12.01 -4.86 8.65
N ARG A 49 10.80 -5.21 9.10
CA ARG A 49 10.10 -6.46 8.75
C ARG A 49 8.93 -6.18 7.79
N ILE A 50 8.86 -4.97 7.24
CA ILE A 50 7.77 -4.51 6.38
C ILE A 50 8.37 -4.07 5.06
N ASP A 51 8.14 -4.89 4.05
CA ASP A 51 8.57 -4.63 2.69
C ASP A 51 7.49 -3.83 1.94
N LEU A 52 7.90 -2.97 1.01
CA LEU A 52 7.01 -2.19 0.16
C LEU A 52 7.40 -2.43 -1.30
N SER A 53 6.49 -3.03 -2.06
CA SER A 53 6.62 -3.23 -3.50
C SER A 53 5.55 -2.42 -4.22
N ILE A 54 5.96 -1.59 -5.17
CA ILE A 54 5.10 -0.71 -5.97
C ILE A 54 5.05 -1.27 -7.38
N PHE A 55 3.86 -1.54 -7.89
CA PHE A 55 3.63 -2.09 -9.22
C PHE A 55 3.05 -1.00 -10.12
N ALA A 56 3.60 -0.87 -11.32
CA ALA A 56 3.14 0.11 -12.29
C ALA A 56 3.40 -0.38 -13.71
N ASN A 57 2.48 -0.10 -14.63
CA ASN A 57 2.75 -0.26 -16.05
C ASN A 57 3.79 0.76 -16.52
N GLN A 58 4.57 0.41 -17.55
CA GLN A 58 5.54 1.32 -18.15
C GLN A 58 4.89 2.63 -18.62
N ALA A 59 3.64 2.58 -19.09
CA ALA A 59 2.87 3.77 -19.49
C ALA A 59 2.61 4.72 -18.30
N THR A 60 2.29 4.19 -17.12
CA THR A 60 2.09 4.98 -15.90
C THR A 60 3.38 5.65 -15.46
N ILE A 61 4.48 4.89 -15.44
CA ILE A 61 5.81 5.42 -15.11
C ILE A 61 6.21 6.50 -16.11
N GLN A 62 5.96 6.28 -17.40
CA GLN A 62 6.24 7.29 -18.40
C GLN A 62 5.41 8.55 -18.19
N GLY A 63 4.12 8.40 -17.86
CA GLY A 63 3.21 9.51 -17.56
C GLY A 63 3.60 10.30 -16.31
N LEU A 64 4.08 9.62 -15.25
CA LEU A 64 4.43 10.22 -13.96
C LEU A 64 5.84 10.82 -13.92
N ILE A 65 6.78 10.25 -14.68
CA ILE A 65 8.18 10.68 -14.71
C ILE A 65 8.44 11.64 -15.88
N TYR A 66 7.89 11.41 -17.08
CA TYR A 66 8.25 12.20 -18.27
C TYR A 66 7.30 13.38 -18.58
N ARG A 67 6.06 13.41 -18.09
CA ARG A 67 5.15 14.56 -18.37
C ARG A 67 5.53 15.83 -17.62
N SER A 68 6.28 15.73 -16.52
CA SER A 68 6.60 16.88 -15.67
C SER A 68 7.75 17.73 -16.20
N GLY A 69 8.51 17.25 -17.20
CA GLY A 69 9.81 17.85 -17.55
C GLY A 69 10.84 17.85 -16.40
N GLU A 70 10.50 17.20 -15.29
CA GLU A 70 11.36 17.04 -14.11
C GLU A 70 12.28 15.83 -14.34
N ASP A 71 13.52 15.95 -13.91
CA ASP A 71 14.44 14.83 -13.83
C ASP A 71 13.77 13.66 -13.07
N SER A 72 14.10 12.41 -13.40
CA SER A 72 13.66 11.23 -12.64
C SER A 72 14.11 11.20 -11.16
N GLN A 73 14.90 12.19 -10.74
CA GLN A 73 15.55 12.28 -9.43
C GLN A 73 14.59 12.39 -8.25
N PRO A 74 13.49 13.19 -8.27
CA PRO A 74 12.50 13.24 -7.20
C PRO A 74 11.85 11.89 -6.91
N TRP A 75 11.49 11.15 -7.96
CA TRP A 75 10.93 9.80 -7.83
C TRP A 75 11.95 8.80 -7.30
N LYS A 76 13.19 8.83 -7.80
CA LYS A 76 14.28 7.99 -7.28
C LYS A 76 14.52 8.25 -5.80
N ALA A 77 14.62 9.52 -5.39
CA ALA A 77 14.81 9.89 -3.99
C ALA A 77 13.65 9.42 -3.09
N SER A 78 12.40 9.48 -3.58
CA SER A 78 11.25 8.95 -2.85
C SER A 78 11.34 7.43 -2.66
N LEU A 79 11.64 6.68 -3.72
CA LEU A 79 11.76 5.22 -3.69
C LEU A 79 12.91 4.77 -2.77
N GLU A 80 14.06 5.45 -2.84
CA GLU A 80 15.22 5.18 -1.97
C GLU A 80 14.92 5.41 -0.49
N LEU A 81 14.26 6.53 -0.15
CA LEU A 81 13.89 6.82 1.23
C LEU A 81 12.83 5.87 1.77
N LEU A 82 11.93 5.41 0.90
CA LEU A 82 10.96 4.38 1.23
C LEU A 82 11.57 2.98 1.32
N GLN A 83 12.78 2.77 0.78
CA GLN A 83 13.34 1.45 0.51
C GLN A 83 12.33 0.56 -0.24
N ALA A 84 11.62 1.17 -1.19
CA ALA A 84 10.57 0.52 -1.95
C ALA A 84 11.15 -0.17 -3.18
N GLU A 85 10.69 -1.38 -3.44
CA GLU A 85 10.91 -2.07 -4.71
C GLU A 85 9.92 -1.50 -5.73
N LEU A 86 10.41 -0.94 -6.83
CA LEU A 86 9.55 -0.54 -7.96
C LEU A 86 9.59 -1.63 -9.03
N VAL A 87 8.45 -2.30 -9.23
CA VAL A 87 8.24 -3.29 -10.28
C VAL A 87 7.56 -2.62 -11.47
N VAL A 88 8.35 -2.35 -12.50
CA VAL A 88 7.85 -1.81 -13.78
C VAL A 88 7.65 -2.97 -14.74
N VAL A 89 6.43 -3.09 -15.25
CA VAL A 89 6.06 -4.11 -16.22
C VAL A 89 5.80 -3.48 -17.58
N GLY A 90 5.55 -4.31 -18.60
CA GLY A 90 5.30 -3.87 -19.96
C GLY A 90 4.08 -2.95 -20.11
N MET A 91 3.77 -2.59 -21.36
CA MET A 91 2.65 -1.69 -21.68
C MET A 91 1.33 -2.44 -21.90
N GLU A 92 1.33 -3.76 -21.79
CA GLU A 92 0.14 -4.58 -21.95
C GLU A 92 -0.89 -4.24 -20.87
N LYS A 93 -2.14 -4.19 -21.29
CA LYS A 93 -3.26 -4.00 -20.37
C LYS A 93 -3.23 -5.09 -19.30
N ASP A 94 -3.47 -4.70 -18.05
CA ASP A 94 -3.52 -5.59 -16.87
C ASP A 94 -2.17 -6.26 -16.52
N ALA A 95 -1.04 -5.91 -17.16
CA ALA A 95 0.26 -6.50 -16.86
C ALA A 95 0.71 -6.22 -15.41
N ALA A 96 0.44 -5.00 -14.92
CA ALA A 96 0.78 -4.61 -13.54
C ALA A 96 -0.05 -5.43 -12.54
N ASP A 97 -1.36 -5.56 -12.81
CA ASP A 97 -2.28 -6.34 -11.99
C ASP A 97 -1.85 -7.81 -11.94
N MET A 98 -1.58 -8.42 -13.09
CA MET A 98 -1.14 -9.81 -13.17
C MET A 98 0.17 -10.05 -12.42
N SER A 99 1.14 -9.15 -12.57
CA SER A 99 2.43 -9.25 -11.89
C SER A 99 2.30 -9.08 -10.38
N MET A 100 1.46 -8.13 -9.94
CA MET A 100 1.17 -7.94 -8.51
C MET A 100 0.44 -9.16 -7.92
N ARG A 101 -0.56 -9.70 -8.62
CA ARG A 101 -1.28 -10.90 -8.19
C ARG A 101 -0.34 -12.09 -8.07
N TYR A 102 0.52 -12.30 -9.06
CA TYR A 102 1.53 -13.36 -9.03
C TYR A 102 2.50 -13.20 -7.86
N ALA A 103 3.03 -11.99 -7.62
CA ALA A 103 3.93 -11.72 -6.51
C ALA A 103 3.27 -11.92 -5.13
N MET A 104 1.98 -11.56 -4.99
CA MET A 104 1.21 -11.84 -3.78
C MET A 104 1.06 -13.34 -3.52
N LEU A 105 0.72 -14.11 -4.56
CA LEU A 105 0.56 -15.56 -4.45
C LEU A 105 1.87 -16.25 -4.10
N LEU A 106 2.99 -15.86 -4.73
CA LEU A 106 4.31 -16.40 -4.40
C LEU A 106 4.70 -16.12 -2.94
N ASP A 107 4.49 -14.88 -2.45
CA ASP A 107 4.79 -14.54 -1.04
C ASP A 107 3.90 -15.34 -0.08
N ALA A 108 2.63 -15.52 -0.41
CA ALA A 108 1.70 -16.32 0.38
C ALA A 108 2.07 -17.81 0.38
N GLU A 109 2.45 -18.36 -0.76
CA GLU A 109 2.85 -19.77 -0.88
C GLU A 109 4.15 -20.05 -0.10
N GLU A 110 5.12 -19.15 -0.21
CA GLU A 110 6.43 -19.32 0.44
C GLU A 110 6.36 -19.12 1.96
N PHE A 111 5.63 -18.11 2.43
CA PHE A 111 5.65 -17.71 3.84
C PHE A 111 4.36 -18.00 4.60
N GLY A 112 3.24 -18.16 3.89
CA GLY A 112 1.92 -18.54 4.40
C GLY A 112 1.58 -17.90 5.75
N PRO A 113 1.43 -18.68 6.83
CA PRO A 113 1.12 -18.17 8.17
C PRO A 113 2.08 -17.07 8.68
N GLN A 114 3.32 -17.01 8.20
CA GLN A 114 4.31 -16.06 8.69
C GLN A 114 4.23 -14.68 8.04
N THR A 115 3.43 -14.50 6.99
CA THR A 115 3.33 -13.24 6.24
C THR A 115 1.97 -12.56 6.41
N ALA A 116 2.00 -11.23 6.40
CA ALA A 116 0.82 -10.39 6.21
C ALA A 116 0.90 -9.71 4.85
N ILE A 117 -0.13 -9.89 4.03
CA ILE A 117 -0.22 -9.36 2.68
C ILE A 117 -1.20 -8.19 2.69
N LEU A 118 -0.66 -6.98 2.48
CA LEU A 118 -1.44 -5.76 2.33
C LEU A 118 -1.57 -5.44 0.84
N CYS A 119 -2.75 -5.67 0.28
CA CYS A 119 -3.08 -5.35 -1.11
C CYS A 119 -3.68 -3.93 -1.17
N VAL A 120 -2.95 -3.00 -1.77
CA VAL A 120 -3.32 -1.59 -1.87
C VAL A 120 -3.82 -1.31 -3.29
N THR A 121 -5.14 -1.38 -3.50
CA THR A 121 -5.83 -1.18 -4.79
C THR A 121 -7.31 -0.87 -4.59
N ASN A 122 -7.99 -0.30 -5.61
CA ASN A 122 -9.47 -0.32 -5.69
C ASN A 122 -10.01 -1.36 -6.67
N ASP A 123 -9.14 -2.07 -7.40
CA ASP A 123 -9.58 -3.10 -8.33
C ASP A 123 -10.16 -4.29 -7.56
N GLN A 124 -11.43 -4.59 -7.84
CA GLN A 124 -12.13 -5.73 -7.25
C GLN A 124 -11.61 -7.08 -7.79
N GLY A 125 -10.90 -7.08 -8.92
CA GLY A 125 -10.29 -8.27 -9.51
C GLY A 125 -9.24 -8.95 -8.62
N PHE A 126 -8.74 -8.27 -7.58
CA PHE A 126 -7.82 -8.86 -6.60
C PHE A 126 -8.49 -9.74 -5.54
N GLY A 127 -9.83 -9.83 -5.52
CA GLY A 127 -10.57 -10.58 -4.49
C GLY A 127 -10.19 -12.06 -4.46
N GLU A 128 -10.12 -12.71 -5.62
CA GLU A 128 -9.72 -14.12 -5.73
C GLU A 128 -8.27 -14.34 -5.27
N THR A 129 -7.37 -13.43 -5.62
CA THR A 129 -5.96 -13.47 -5.21
C THR A 129 -5.82 -13.36 -3.69
N LEU A 130 -6.52 -12.42 -3.05
CA LEU A 130 -6.55 -12.30 -1.59
C LEU A 130 -7.17 -13.53 -0.93
N ALA A 131 -8.21 -14.11 -1.52
CA ALA A 131 -8.83 -15.32 -1.00
C ALA A 131 -7.82 -16.49 -0.99
N CYS A 132 -7.11 -16.68 -2.10
CA CYS A 132 -6.09 -17.70 -2.26
C CYS A 132 -4.88 -17.48 -1.32
N CYS A 133 -4.40 -16.22 -1.18
CA CYS A 133 -3.37 -15.89 -0.19
C CYS A 133 -3.77 -16.34 1.23
N GLY A 134 -5.03 -16.11 1.62
CA GLY A 134 -5.55 -16.55 2.91
C GLY A 134 -5.71 -18.07 3.03
N GLN A 135 -5.87 -18.81 1.91
CA GLN A 135 -5.86 -20.28 1.92
C GLN A 135 -4.47 -20.84 2.23
N PHE A 136 -3.40 -20.14 1.83
CA PHE A 136 -2.03 -20.43 2.28
C PHE A 136 -1.76 -20.03 3.74
N GLY A 137 -2.76 -19.47 4.44
CA GLY A 137 -2.66 -19.09 5.85
C GLY A 137 -2.12 -17.68 6.10
N ALA A 138 -1.84 -16.90 5.06
CA ALA A 138 -1.40 -15.51 5.21
C ALA A 138 -2.49 -14.64 5.86
N LEU A 139 -2.06 -13.66 6.65
CA LEU A 139 -2.94 -12.58 7.09
C LEU A 139 -3.21 -11.65 5.91
N THR A 140 -4.45 -11.55 5.45
CA THR A 140 -4.78 -10.72 4.28
C THR A 140 -5.45 -9.41 4.68
N VAL A 141 -4.96 -8.32 4.10
CA VAL A 141 -5.46 -6.97 4.35
C VAL A 141 -5.73 -6.29 3.02
N ALA A 142 -6.94 -5.76 2.85
CA ALA A 142 -7.30 -4.94 1.71
C ALA A 142 -7.21 -3.46 2.08
N VAL A 143 -6.51 -2.66 1.27
CA VAL A 143 -6.37 -1.22 1.45
C VAL A 143 -6.91 -0.51 0.20
N GLY A 144 -8.04 0.17 0.33
CA GLY A 144 -8.70 0.88 -0.79
C GLY A 144 -9.04 2.32 -0.42
N THR A 145 -9.41 3.17 -1.40
CA THR A 145 -9.68 4.58 -1.14
C THR A 145 -11.08 4.90 -0.64
N TYR A 146 -11.13 5.81 0.35
CA TYR A 146 -12.37 6.41 0.84
C TYR A 146 -12.73 7.64 -0.01
N LEU A 147 -13.25 7.44 -1.23
CA LEU A 147 -13.82 8.54 -2.03
C LEU A 147 -15.12 8.11 -2.71
N THR A 148 -16.24 8.73 -2.33
CA THR A 148 -17.57 8.49 -2.90
C THR A 148 -17.66 8.78 -4.40
N ARG A 149 -16.80 9.66 -4.93
CA ARG A 149 -16.75 9.99 -6.38
C ARG A 149 -16.13 8.88 -7.25
N ALA A 150 -15.48 7.88 -6.64
CA ALA A 150 -14.87 6.75 -7.36
C ALA A 150 -15.87 5.59 -7.60
N GLY A 151 -17.17 5.79 -7.38
CA GLY A 151 -18.20 4.76 -7.59
C GLY A 151 -18.26 3.68 -6.51
N ILE A 152 -17.22 3.54 -5.69
CA ILE A 152 -17.14 2.61 -4.56
C ILE A 152 -16.59 3.37 -3.34
N ALA A 153 -17.43 3.61 -2.34
CA ALA A 153 -16.99 4.12 -1.06
C ALA A 153 -16.72 2.93 -0.13
N TRP A 154 -15.46 2.71 0.24
CA TRP A 154 -15.10 1.78 1.31
C TRP A 154 -15.46 2.43 2.66
N SER A 155 -16.71 2.89 2.83
CA SER A 155 -17.20 3.60 4.02
C SER A 155 -17.93 2.71 5.01
N GLN A 156 -18.29 1.51 4.57
CA GLN A 156 -18.81 0.41 5.37
C GLN A 156 -18.21 -0.87 4.80
N PRO A 157 -17.95 -1.91 5.63
CA PRO A 157 -17.47 -3.18 5.12
C PRO A 157 -18.58 -3.77 4.26
N PRO A 158 -18.37 -3.93 2.94
CA PRO A 158 -19.34 -4.61 2.12
C PRO A 158 -19.02 -6.10 2.22
N ASN A 159 -19.89 -6.86 2.88
CA ASN A 159 -19.94 -8.31 2.69
C ASN A 159 -20.33 -8.70 1.24
N GLN A 160 -20.49 -7.72 0.35
CA GLN A 160 -20.96 -7.86 -1.02
C GLN A 160 -19.87 -7.66 -2.08
N MET A 161 -18.67 -7.20 -1.72
CA MET A 161 -17.60 -6.96 -2.70
C MET A 161 -16.46 -7.97 -2.58
N PRO A 162 -15.90 -8.47 -3.71
CA PRO A 162 -14.92 -9.57 -3.70
C PRO A 162 -13.65 -9.30 -2.88
N VAL A 163 -13.07 -8.10 -2.97
CA VAL A 163 -11.83 -7.76 -2.24
C VAL A 163 -12.07 -7.63 -0.73
N PRO A 164 -13.03 -6.82 -0.25
CA PRO A 164 -13.35 -6.76 1.17
C PRO A 164 -13.78 -8.09 1.77
N ALA A 165 -14.60 -8.88 1.07
CA ALA A 165 -15.02 -10.21 1.53
C ALA A 165 -13.84 -11.20 1.64
N ALA A 166 -12.80 -11.04 0.81
CA ALA A 166 -11.63 -11.89 0.79
C ALA A 166 -10.54 -11.48 1.80
N ALA A 167 -10.62 -10.32 2.45
CA ALA A 167 -9.61 -9.88 3.40
C ALA A 167 -9.98 -10.24 4.86
N ASN A 168 -8.98 -10.53 5.71
CA ASN A 168 -9.18 -10.58 7.17
C ASN A 168 -9.43 -9.18 7.74
N CYS A 169 -8.77 -8.16 7.17
CA CYS A 169 -8.90 -6.77 7.60
C CYS A 169 -9.05 -5.85 6.39
N ILE A 170 -9.91 -4.86 6.51
CA ILE A 170 -10.14 -3.84 5.49
C ILE A 170 -9.70 -2.50 6.06
N VAL A 171 -8.89 -1.77 5.31
CA VAL A 171 -8.46 -0.42 5.62
C VAL A 171 -8.96 0.52 4.53
N ALA A 172 -9.77 1.49 4.93
CA ALA A 172 -10.10 2.60 4.05
C ALA A 172 -9.06 3.69 4.20
N PHE A 173 -8.48 4.11 3.08
CA PHE A 173 -7.42 5.08 2.98
C PHE A 173 -7.92 6.32 2.25
N HIS A 174 -7.95 7.48 2.87
CA HIS A 174 -8.39 8.69 2.15
C HIS A 174 -7.20 9.27 1.38
N PRO A 175 -7.22 9.48 0.04
CA PRO A 175 -6.08 10.00 -0.74
C PRO A 175 -6.03 11.55 -0.75
N GLY A 176 -6.41 12.18 0.37
CA GLY A 176 -6.81 13.60 0.42
C GLY A 176 -5.66 14.61 0.34
N ARG A 177 -5.98 15.91 0.50
CA ARG A 177 -5.02 17.03 0.63
C ARG A 177 -4.98 17.60 2.06
N ALA A 178 -3.90 17.41 2.85
CA ALA A 178 -3.46 18.30 3.95
C ALA A 178 -2.03 18.01 4.42
N VAL A 179 -1.33 19.07 4.84
CA VAL A 179 0.05 19.25 5.35
C VAL A 179 0.62 18.05 6.13
N PRO A 180 1.95 17.79 6.11
CA PRO A 180 2.61 16.87 7.04
C PRO A 180 2.06 17.02 8.45
N VAL A 181 1.31 16.02 8.92
CA VAL A 181 0.56 16.10 10.18
C VAL A 181 1.42 15.71 11.38
N SER A 182 2.65 15.24 11.13
CA SER A 182 3.58 14.82 12.16
C SER A 182 5.00 15.33 11.94
N LYS A 183 5.76 15.48 13.03
CA LYS A 183 7.20 15.79 13.00
C LYS A 183 7.99 14.75 12.20
N THR A 184 7.53 13.50 12.17
CA THR A 184 8.17 12.40 11.41
C THR A 184 8.02 12.61 9.91
N GLU A 185 6.81 12.97 9.45
CA GLU A 185 6.55 13.27 8.04
C GLU A 185 7.30 14.52 7.58
N ALA A 186 7.34 15.57 8.42
CA ALA A 186 8.13 16.76 8.11
C ALA A 186 9.61 16.41 7.92
N LYS A 187 10.22 15.64 8.83
CA LYS A 187 11.60 15.17 8.71
C LYS A 187 11.82 14.28 7.48
N LEU A 188 10.82 13.49 7.07
CA LEU A 188 10.90 12.65 5.89
C LEU A 188 10.95 13.50 4.61
N VAL A 189 10.09 14.52 4.53
CA VAL A 189 10.09 15.49 3.42
C VAL A 189 11.39 16.30 3.42
N ASP A 190 11.86 16.77 4.58
CA ASP A 190 13.14 17.50 4.69
C ASP A 190 14.32 16.64 4.16
N ARG A 191 14.37 15.35 4.50
CA ARG A 191 15.41 14.41 4.01
C ARG A 191 15.30 14.18 2.51
N TRP A 192 14.09 14.18 1.98
CA TRP A 192 13.84 14.03 0.56
C TRP A 192 14.32 15.27 -0.20
N GLU A 193 13.93 16.47 0.23
CA GLU A 193 14.42 17.74 -0.32
C GLU A 193 15.96 17.82 -0.28
N GLN A 194 16.59 17.40 0.82
CA GLN A 194 18.06 17.33 0.93
C GLN A 194 18.73 16.44 -0.13
N ARG A 195 18.07 15.35 -0.57
CA ARG A 195 18.60 14.45 -1.62
C ARG A 195 18.48 15.02 -3.03
N LEU A 196 17.64 16.01 -3.22
CA LEU A 196 17.44 16.65 -4.52
C LEU A 196 18.47 17.74 -4.79
N GLY A 197 19.12 18.24 -3.74
CA GLY A 197 20.13 19.30 -3.82
C GLY A 197 19.50 20.69 -3.87
N ALA A 198 20.32 21.72 -3.62
CA ALA A 198 19.88 23.11 -3.49
C ALA A 198 19.27 23.71 -4.78
N ASP A 199 19.55 23.11 -5.94
CA ASP A 199 19.15 23.64 -7.25
C ASP A 199 17.78 23.14 -7.72
N GLN A 200 17.21 22.10 -7.10
CA GLN A 200 15.83 21.69 -7.33
C GLN A 200 14.91 22.42 -6.34
N MET A 201 14.52 23.66 -6.69
CA MET A 201 13.41 24.32 -6.00
C MET A 201 12.11 23.63 -6.37
N LEU A 202 11.77 22.59 -5.60
CA LEU A 202 10.41 22.09 -5.58
C LEU A 202 9.51 23.20 -5.04
N GLY A 203 8.39 23.43 -5.74
CA GLY A 203 7.42 24.45 -5.34
C GLY A 203 6.92 24.26 -3.89
N PRO A 204 6.05 25.17 -3.41
CA PRO A 204 5.60 25.14 -2.02
C PRO A 204 5.04 23.76 -1.62
N ARG A 205 5.50 23.24 -0.47
CA ARG A 205 5.11 21.93 0.10
C ARG A 205 3.61 21.74 -0.01
N ARG A 206 3.20 20.68 -0.69
CA ARG A 206 1.80 20.45 -0.95
C ARG A 206 1.16 19.63 0.17
N PRO A 207 -0.12 19.87 0.45
CA PRO A 207 -0.84 19.10 1.45
C PRO A 207 -1.09 17.62 1.03
N HIS A 208 -0.60 16.65 1.82
CA HIS A 208 -0.72 15.18 1.60
C HIS A 208 -1.54 14.44 2.69
N LYS A 209 -2.80 14.05 2.40
CA LYS A 209 -3.76 13.45 3.38
C LYS A 209 -4.05 11.97 3.12
N GLY A 210 -3.16 11.24 2.47
CA GLY A 210 -3.21 9.78 2.41
C GLY A 210 -3.28 9.19 3.83
N LEU A 211 -4.42 8.93 4.46
CA LEU A 211 -4.45 8.35 5.82
C LEU A 211 -5.52 7.28 5.95
N CYS A 212 -5.21 6.26 6.76
CA CYS A 212 -6.19 5.29 7.23
C CYS A 212 -7.30 6.05 7.97
N VAL A 213 -8.49 6.11 7.39
CA VAL A 213 -9.66 6.79 7.96
C VAL A 213 -10.58 5.84 8.69
N ASN A 214 -10.64 4.57 8.26
CA ASN A 214 -11.42 3.53 8.91
C ASN A 214 -10.73 2.18 8.75
N ARG A 215 -11.00 1.29 9.71
CA ARG A 215 -10.54 -0.09 9.72
C ARG A 215 -11.68 -1.00 10.14
N TRP A 216 -11.87 -2.11 9.43
CA TRP A 216 -12.82 -3.15 9.79
C TRP A 216 -12.11 -4.50 9.85
N LEU A 217 -12.58 -5.34 10.77
CA LEU A 217 -12.23 -6.76 10.79
C LEU A 217 -13.36 -7.51 10.12
N ASN A 218 -13.00 -8.46 9.27
CA ASN A 218 -13.98 -9.33 8.65
C ASN A 218 -14.44 -10.36 9.69
N PRO A 219 -15.72 -10.34 10.13
CA PRO A 219 -16.20 -11.30 11.12
C PRO A 219 -16.18 -12.74 10.61
N ASP A 220 -16.29 -12.93 9.28
CA ASP A 220 -16.30 -14.25 8.64
C ASP A 220 -14.88 -14.80 8.43
N ARG A 221 -13.85 -13.95 8.59
CA ARG A 221 -12.43 -14.31 8.49
C ARG A 221 -11.65 -13.76 9.69
N PRO A 222 -11.94 -14.22 10.92
CA PRO A 222 -11.38 -13.65 12.13
C PRO A 222 -9.85 -13.71 12.11
N LEU A 223 -9.23 -12.63 12.59
CA LEU A 223 -7.79 -12.62 12.85
C LEU A 223 -7.48 -13.72 13.85
N ALA A 224 -6.43 -14.49 13.59
CA ALA A 224 -6.15 -15.68 14.37
C ALA A 224 -5.75 -15.39 15.84
N GLN A 225 -5.60 -14.13 16.24
CA GLN A 225 -5.52 -13.73 17.65
C GLN A 225 -6.22 -12.37 17.92
N PRO A 226 -7.02 -12.27 19.01
CA PRO A 226 -7.57 -11.01 19.49
C PRO A 226 -6.53 -10.02 20.04
N GLY A 227 -5.29 -10.46 20.30
CA GLY A 227 -4.25 -9.67 20.97
C GLY A 227 -3.44 -8.71 20.09
N GLN A 228 -3.66 -8.68 18.78
CA GLN A 228 -2.83 -7.90 17.83
C GLN A 228 -3.35 -6.47 17.55
N LEU A 229 -4.44 -6.03 18.19
CA LEU A 229 -5.13 -4.78 17.82
C LEU A 229 -5.39 -3.78 18.94
N GLN A 230 -4.62 -3.83 20.03
CA GLN A 230 -4.61 -2.74 21.01
C GLN A 230 -3.71 -1.58 20.54
#